data_AF-R1FZM4-F1
#
_entry.id   AF-R1FZM4-F1
#
_cell.length_a   1.000
_cell.length_b   1.000
_cell.length_c   1.000
_cell.angle_alpha   90.00
_cell.angle_beta   90.00
_cell.angle_gamma   90.00
#
_symmetry.space_group_name_H-M   'P 1'
#
loop_
_entity.id
_entity.type
_entity.pdbx_description
1 polymer ?
#
loop_
_entity_poly.entity_id
_entity_poly.type
_entity_poly.pdbx_seq_one_letter_code
_entity_poly.pdbx_strand_id
1 'polypeptide(L)'
;MAEGRNVGIIPGGFEDATLHVQGRERTAMSDRKGLIKYALQHGYALTPIYTFGESETYATFPYLLKPRLWLNRFGIPAVAFFGAPWMPLFPRRNVPIASCIGPPLQLPKLEKPTPEEVSKWHAAYLDALQALFDKHKGECGKPDAKLEIW
;
A
#
# COMPACT_ATOMS: atom_id res chain seq x y z
N MET A 1 -1.74 -21.47 -1.30
CA MET A 1 -2.22 -21.71 -2.65
C MET A 1 -1.83 -23.13 -2.96
N ALA A 2 -2.79 -24.00 -3.29
CA ALA A 2 -2.54 -25.44 -3.43
C ALA A 2 -1.53 -25.78 -4.54
N GLU A 3 -1.33 -24.87 -5.49
CA GLU A 3 -0.55 -25.09 -6.71
C GLU A 3 0.79 -24.32 -6.74
N GLY A 4 1.22 -23.73 -5.61
CA GLY A 4 2.51 -23.04 -5.52
C GLY A 4 2.65 -21.77 -6.38
N ARG A 5 1.54 -21.20 -6.88
CA ARG A 5 1.55 -19.94 -7.65
C ARG A 5 1.84 -18.75 -6.74
N ASN A 6 2.41 -17.68 -7.31
CA ASN A 6 2.50 -16.37 -6.66
C ASN A 6 1.25 -15.53 -6.96
N VAL A 7 0.81 -14.75 -5.98
CA VAL A 7 -0.34 -13.83 -6.11
C VAL A 7 0.04 -12.47 -5.54
N GLY A 8 -0.26 -11.42 -6.29
CA GLY A 8 -0.18 -10.03 -5.81
C GLY A 8 -1.52 -9.60 -5.21
N ILE A 9 -1.46 -8.94 -4.05
CA ILE A 9 -2.62 -8.37 -3.37
C ILE A 9 -2.29 -6.92 -3.04
N ILE A 10 -3.23 -6.01 -3.30
CA ILE A 10 -3.14 -4.60 -2.92
C ILE A 10 -4.09 -4.38 -1.73
N PRO A 11 -3.60 -4.52 -0.49
CA PRO A 11 -4.44 -4.56 0.71
C PRO A 11 -5.14 -3.25 1.07
N GLY A 12 -4.64 -2.08 0.66
CA GLY A 12 -5.24 -0.80 1.02
C GLY A 12 -6.45 -0.40 0.15
N GLY A 13 -6.58 -0.95 -1.06
CA GLY A 13 -7.80 -0.86 -1.87
C GLY A 13 -8.34 0.56 -2.06
N PHE A 14 -9.64 0.78 -1.80
CA PHE A 14 -10.26 2.12 -1.93
C PHE A 14 -9.74 3.15 -0.92
N GLU A 15 -9.20 2.72 0.21
CA GLU A 15 -8.65 3.65 1.19
C GLU A 15 -7.32 4.24 0.71
N ASP A 16 -6.47 3.48 0.02
CA ASP A 16 -5.28 4.04 -0.65
C ASP A 16 -5.67 5.17 -1.61
N ALA A 17 -6.69 4.92 -2.45
CA ALA A 17 -7.21 5.94 -3.36
C ALA A 17 -7.72 7.18 -2.63
N THR A 18 -8.39 7.00 -1.49
CA THR A 18 -8.93 8.12 -0.70
C THR A 18 -7.85 8.87 0.10
N LEU A 19 -6.77 8.21 0.46
CA LEU A 19 -5.62 8.81 1.12
C LEU A 19 -4.67 9.51 0.15
N HIS A 20 -4.74 9.17 -1.15
CA HIS A 20 -3.91 9.74 -2.19
C HIS A 20 -3.94 11.26 -2.15
N VAL A 21 -2.74 11.84 -2.08
CA VAL A 21 -2.48 13.28 -2.21
C VAL A 21 -1.24 13.40 -3.06
N GLN A 22 -1.28 14.30 -4.05
CA GLN A 22 -0.15 14.48 -4.94
C GLN A 22 1.16 14.77 -4.16
N GLY A 23 2.20 14.02 -4.51
CA GLY A 23 3.54 14.18 -3.95
C GLY A 23 3.71 13.67 -2.51
N ARG A 24 2.70 12.97 -1.97
CA ARG A 24 2.81 12.29 -0.67
C ARG A 24 2.69 10.79 -0.86
N GLU A 25 3.61 10.07 -0.24
CA GLU A 25 3.67 8.61 -0.27
C GLU A 25 2.82 8.07 0.90
N ARG A 26 1.68 7.44 0.60
CA ARG A 26 0.68 7.01 1.59
C ARG A 26 0.16 5.62 1.30
N THR A 27 -0.04 4.84 2.35
CA THR A 27 -0.69 3.52 2.24
C THR A 27 -1.60 3.25 3.44
N ALA A 28 -2.81 2.74 3.19
CA ALA A 28 -3.78 2.30 4.18
C ALA A 28 -3.44 0.87 4.64
N MET A 29 -2.42 0.72 5.45
CA MET A 29 -1.89 -0.59 5.88
C MET A 29 -1.79 -0.79 7.38
N SER A 30 -2.00 0.24 8.20
CA SER A 30 -1.85 0.21 9.66
C SER A 30 -2.79 -0.81 10.33
N ASP A 31 -4.03 -0.91 9.85
CA ASP A 31 -5.07 -1.77 10.43
C ASP A 31 -5.37 -3.01 9.56
N ARG A 32 -4.70 -3.14 8.40
CA ARG A 32 -4.94 -4.22 7.41
C ARG A 32 -4.22 -5.52 7.78
N LYS A 33 -4.68 -6.16 8.85
CA LYS A 33 -4.07 -7.40 9.39
C LYS A 33 -4.56 -8.69 8.74
N GLY A 34 -5.60 -8.63 7.90
CA GLY A 34 -6.22 -9.81 7.29
C GLY A 34 -5.29 -10.63 6.42
N LEU A 35 -4.43 -9.97 5.63
CA LEU A 35 -3.42 -10.62 4.79
C LEU A 35 -2.43 -11.45 5.64
N ILE A 36 -1.97 -10.86 6.74
CA ILE A 36 -1.02 -11.49 7.67
C ILE A 36 -1.66 -12.70 8.35
N LYS A 37 -2.90 -12.55 8.84
CA LYS A 37 -3.66 -13.66 9.42
C LYS A 37 -3.78 -14.83 8.45
N TYR A 38 -4.14 -14.56 7.19
CA TYR A 38 -4.27 -15.58 6.17
C TYR A 38 -2.93 -16.24 5.83
N ALA A 39 -1.86 -15.46 5.73
CA ALA A 39 -0.52 -15.97 5.51
C ALA A 39 -0.03 -16.87 6.67
N LEU A 40 -0.31 -16.51 7.92
CA LEU A 40 -0.01 -17.34 9.09
C LEU A 40 -0.79 -18.67 9.06
N GLN A 41 -2.07 -18.65 8.68
CA GLN A 41 -2.89 -19.87 8.61
C GLN A 41 -2.34 -20.93 7.65
N HIS A 42 -1.62 -20.48 6.62
CA HIS A 42 -1.13 -21.35 5.57
C HIS A 42 0.39 -21.42 5.46
N GLY A 43 1.13 -20.64 6.26
CA GLY A 43 2.60 -20.57 6.22
C GLY A 43 3.13 -19.97 4.92
N TYR A 44 2.45 -18.97 4.34
CA TYR A 44 2.91 -18.32 3.12
C TYR A 44 4.07 -17.35 3.38
N ALA A 45 4.97 -17.24 2.42
CA ALA A 45 5.92 -16.14 2.35
C ALA A 45 5.22 -14.87 1.85
N LEU A 46 5.42 -13.76 2.55
CA LEU A 46 4.93 -12.45 2.13
C LEU A 46 6.08 -11.61 1.61
N THR A 47 5.98 -11.16 0.36
CA THR A 47 7.01 -10.31 -0.26
C THR A 47 6.51 -8.87 -0.29
N PRO A 48 7.12 -7.93 0.45
CA PRO A 48 6.72 -6.53 0.37
C PRO A 48 7.13 -5.95 -0.98
N ILE A 49 6.22 -5.21 -1.59
CA ILE A 49 6.42 -4.53 -2.87
C ILE A 49 5.95 -3.09 -2.69
N TYR A 50 6.74 -2.14 -3.17
CA TYR A 50 6.39 -0.73 -3.16
C TYR A 50 6.58 -0.14 -4.55
N THR A 51 5.62 0.66 -5.02
CA THR A 51 5.71 1.34 -6.32
C THR A 51 5.88 2.84 -6.14
N PHE A 52 7.00 3.38 -6.58
CA PHE A 52 7.29 4.81 -6.60
C PHE A 52 6.70 5.49 -7.83
N GLY A 53 6.43 6.79 -7.68
CA GLY A 53 5.95 7.66 -8.76
C GLY A 53 4.43 7.70 -8.89
N GLU A 54 3.70 6.74 -8.33
CA GLU A 54 2.22 6.74 -8.34
C GLU A 54 1.66 8.04 -7.73
N SER A 55 2.28 8.54 -6.66
CA SER A 55 1.91 9.79 -5.98
C SER A 55 1.96 11.04 -6.89
N GLU A 56 2.65 10.99 -8.03
CA GLU A 56 2.81 12.10 -8.97
C GLU A 56 1.89 11.99 -10.20
N THR A 57 1.22 10.85 -10.38
CA THR A 57 0.41 10.57 -11.57
C THR A 57 -0.90 11.36 -11.59
N TYR A 58 -1.50 11.62 -10.42
CA TYR A 58 -2.76 12.35 -10.28
C TYR A 58 -2.69 13.36 -9.15
N ALA A 59 -3.32 14.52 -9.35
CA ALA A 59 -3.78 15.37 -8.27
C ALA A 59 -5.16 14.90 -7.78
N THR A 60 -5.41 15.08 -6.50
CA THR A 60 -6.70 14.78 -5.86
C THR A 60 -7.15 15.96 -5.04
N PHE A 61 -8.45 16.01 -4.74
CA PHE A 61 -8.99 16.90 -3.73
C PHE A 61 -8.58 16.42 -2.32
N PRO A 62 -7.72 17.13 -1.57
CA PRO A 62 -7.14 16.64 -0.31
C PRO A 62 -7.99 16.99 0.93
N TYR A 63 -9.02 17.81 0.78
CA TYR A 63 -9.85 18.27 1.88
C TYR A 63 -10.93 17.25 2.24
N LEU A 64 -11.56 17.44 3.40
CA LEU A 64 -12.66 16.58 3.87
C LEU A 64 -12.27 15.10 3.97
N LEU A 65 -11.02 14.80 4.37
CA LEU A 65 -10.51 13.43 4.43
C LEU A 65 -11.34 12.54 5.37
N LYS A 66 -11.70 13.02 6.56
CA LYS A 66 -12.51 12.24 7.53
C LYS A 66 -13.87 11.80 6.97
N PRO A 67 -14.74 12.68 6.45
CA PRO A 67 -16.00 12.25 5.87
C PRO A 67 -15.81 11.39 4.60
N ARG A 68 -14.76 11.62 3.81
CA ARG A 68 -14.44 10.74 2.67
C ARG A 68 -14.08 9.32 3.10
N LEU A 69 -13.22 9.16 4.11
CA LEU A 69 -12.88 7.85 4.68
C LEU A 69 -14.11 7.19 5.34
N TRP A 70 -15.03 7.98 5.90
CA TRP A 70 -16.30 7.46 6.41
C TRP A 70 -17.17 6.88 5.29
N LEU A 71 -17.24 7.53 4.12
CA LEU A 71 -17.98 7.02 2.95
C LEU A 71 -17.41 5.71 2.40
N ASN A 72 -16.10 5.46 2.54
CA ASN A 72 -15.49 4.18 2.14
C ASN A 72 -16.09 2.99 2.89
N ARG A 73 -16.60 3.18 4.12
CA ARG A 73 -17.30 2.12 4.89
C ARG A 73 -18.59 1.66 4.22
N PHE A 74 -19.17 2.47 3.33
CA PHE A 74 -20.36 2.15 2.55
C PHE A 74 -20.02 1.76 1.10
N GLY A 75 -18.73 1.55 0.79
CA GLY A 75 -18.29 1.20 -0.56
C GLY A 75 -18.29 2.37 -1.56
N ILE A 76 -18.34 3.61 -1.07
CA ILE A 76 -18.32 4.82 -1.91
C ILE A 76 -16.92 5.46 -1.82
N PRO A 77 -16.02 5.22 -2.79
CA PRO A 77 -14.72 5.88 -2.84
C PRO A 77 -14.89 7.35 -3.25
N ALA A 78 -14.94 8.24 -2.26
CA ALA A 78 -15.16 9.67 -2.46
C ALA A 78 -13.88 10.39 -2.90
N VAL A 79 -13.34 10.01 -4.07
CA VAL A 79 -12.13 10.58 -4.66
C VAL A 79 -12.40 11.13 -6.05
N ALA A 80 -11.79 12.28 -6.37
CA ALA A 80 -11.76 12.85 -7.70
C ALA A 80 -10.29 13.02 -8.12
N PHE A 81 -9.91 12.32 -9.19
CA PHE A 81 -8.57 12.35 -9.75
C PHE A 81 -8.49 13.35 -10.91
N PHE A 82 -7.40 14.12 -10.94
CA PHE A 82 -7.07 15.09 -11.98
C PHE A 82 -5.65 14.86 -12.45
N GLY A 83 -5.49 14.21 -13.60
CA GLY A 83 -4.21 13.91 -14.20
C GLY A 83 -3.81 14.96 -15.24
N ALA A 84 -3.87 14.61 -16.54
CA ALA A 84 -3.39 15.47 -17.62
C ALA A 84 -4.27 16.72 -17.84
N PRO A 85 -3.71 17.91 -18.14
CA PRO A 85 -4.48 19.17 -18.27
C PRO A 85 -5.65 19.13 -19.26
N TRP A 86 -5.47 18.44 -20.39
CA TRP A 86 -6.48 18.33 -21.45
C TRP A 86 -7.32 17.04 -21.37
N MET A 87 -6.94 16.12 -20.47
CA MET A 87 -7.59 14.82 -20.29
C MET A 87 -7.49 14.43 -18.80
N PRO A 88 -8.28 15.05 -17.91
CA PRO A 88 -8.09 14.92 -16.47
C PRO A 88 -8.29 13.49 -15.93
N LEU A 89 -8.97 12.63 -16.69
CA LEU A 89 -9.14 11.21 -16.36
C LEU A 89 -7.90 10.34 -16.67
N PHE A 90 -6.95 10.85 -17.46
CA PHE A 90 -5.71 10.15 -17.79
C PHE A 90 -4.58 10.62 -16.88
N PRO A 91 -3.62 9.73 -16.53
CA PRO A 91 -2.51 10.10 -15.66
C PRO A 91 -1.62 11.16 -16.32
N ARG A 92 -0.90 11.92 -15.50
CA ARG A 92 0.13 12.84 -15.99
C ARG A 92 1.21 12.07 -16.73
N ARG A 93 1.65 12.61 -17.86
CA ARG A 93 2.73 12.02 -18.68
C ARG A 93 4.09 12.27 -18.03
N ASN A 94 5.08 11.46 -18.41
CA ASN A 94 6.48 11.59 -17.98
C ASN A 94 6.71 11.45 -16.47
N VAL A 95 5.82 10.73 -15.78
CA VAL A 95 6.03 10.32 -14.39
C VAL A 95 6.71 8.95 -14.42
N PRO A 96 7.97 8.81 -13.96
CA PRO A 96 8.63 7.51 -13.89
C PRO A 96 7.94 6.66 -12.82
N ILE A 97 7.63 5.41 -13.16
CA ILE A 97 7.04 4.43 -12.24
C ILE A 97 8.06 3.32 -12.03
N ALA A 98 8.38 3.05 -10.76
CA ALA A 98 9.36 2.04 -10.40
C ALA A 98 8.84 1.19 -9.25
N SER A 99 8.70 -0.12 -9.48
CA SER A 99 8.32 -1.07 -8.44
C SER A 99 9.56 -1.75 -7.86
N CYS A 100 9.74 -1.61 -6.55
CA CYS A 100 10.80 -2.26 -5.79
C CYS A 100 10.23 -3.49 -5.10
N ILE A 101 10.97 -4.61 -5.16
CA ILE A 101 10.57 -5.88 -4.57
C ILE A 101 11.55 -6.17 -3.42
N GLY A 102 11.01 -6.33 -2.22
CA GLY A 102 11.79 -6.68 -1.04
C GLY A 102 12.05 -8.17 -0.90
N PRO A 103 12.84 -8.57 0.11
CA PRO A 103 13.03 -9.97 0.42
C PRO A 103 11.73 -10.60 0.97
N PRO A 104 11.46 -11.89 0.71
CA PRO A 104 10.29 -12.57 1.24
C PRO A 104 10.39 -12.74 2.76
N LEU A 105 9.31 -12.40 3.47
CA LEU A 105 9.11 -12.67 4.88
C LEU A 105 8.41 -14.02 5.03
N GLN A 106 9.14 -15.06 5.43
CA GLN A 106 8.57 -16.38 5.65
C GLN A 106 7.83 -16.43 7.00
N LEU A 107 6.53 -16.69 6.95
CA LEU A 107 5.70 -16.80 8.15
C LEU A 107 5.58 -18.27 8.60
N PRO A 108 5.52 -18.54 9.91
CA PRO A 108 5.19 -19.86 10.43
C PRO A 108 3.74 -20.22 10.10
N LYS A 109 3.47 -21.51 9.96
CA LYS A 109 2.10 -22.02 9.80
C LYS A 109 1.46 -22.21 11.18
N LEU A 110 0.38 -21.47 11.45
CA LEU A 110 -0.39 -21.52 12.70
C LEU A 110 -1.88 -21.71 12.35
N GLU A 111 -2.51 -22.82 12.76
CA GLU A 111 -3.91 -23.08 12.37
C GLU A 111 -4.89 -22.01 12.89
N LYS A 112 -4.65 -21.52 14.10
CA LYS A 112 -5.48 -20.49 14.77
C LYS A 112 -4.57 -19.39 15.32
N PRO A 113 -4.07 -18.48 14.47
CA PRO A 113 -3.17 -17.42 14.92
C PRO A 113 -3.92 -16.47 15.85
N THR A 114 -3.30 -16.15 16.98
CA THR A 114 -3.83 -15.22 17.96
C THR A 114 -3.71 -13.76 17.47
N PRO A 115 -4.52 -12.82 17.98
CA PRO A 115 -4.41 -11.40 17.61
C PRO A 115 -3.01 -10.80 17.86
N GLU A 116 -2.31 -11.27 18.89
CA GLU A 116 -0.96 -10.84 19.24
C GLU A 116 0.07 -11.33 18.22
N GLU A 117 0.01 -12.60 17.81
CA GLU A 117 0.86 -13.15 16.75
C GLU A 117 0.63 -12.43 15.42
N VAL A 118 -0.63 -12.20 15.06
CA VAL A 118 -0.97 -11.44 13.85
C VAL A 118 -0.39 -10.03 13.92
N SER A 119 -0.52 -9.35 15.07
CA SER A 119 0.01 -7.98 15.23
C SER A 119 1.54 -7.95 15.18
N LYS A 120 2.22 -8.94 15.76
CA LYS A 120 3.69 -9.09 15.68
C LYS A 120 4.17 -9.22 14.24
N TRP A 121 3.58 -10.14 13.46
CA TRP A 121 3.98 -10.37 12.08
C TRP A 121 3.56 -9.24 11.15
N HIS A 122 2.45 -8.56 11.47
CA HIS A 122 2.02 -7.37 10.75
C HIS A 122 3.00 -6.21 10.96
N ALA A 123 3.44 -5.96 12.20
CA ALA A 123 4.50 -5.00 12.48
C ALA A 123 5.79 -5.33 11.71
N ALA A 124 6.23 -6.59 11.74
CA ALA A 124 7.40 -7.03 10.98
C ALA A 124 7.26 -6.81 9.46
N TYR A 125 6.06 -7.00 8.91
CA TYR A 125 5.78 -6.71 7.50
C TYR A 125 5.83 -5.20 7.21
N LEU A 126 5.26 -4.37 8.08
CA LEU A 126 5.31 -2.91 7.93
C LEU A 126 6.75 -2.39 8.03
N ASP A 127 7.54 -2.92 8.96
CA ASP A 127 8.96 -2.58 9.09
C ASP A 127 9.74 -2.94 7.82
N ALA A 128 9.47 -4.12 7.25
CA ALA A 128 10.08 -4.55 6.00
C ALA A 128 9.68 -3.67 4.82
N LEU A 129 8.41 -3.25 4.75
CA LEU A 129 7.90 -2.32 3.73
C LEU A 129 8.54 -0.93 3.88
N GLN A 130 8.65 -0.41 5.11
CA GLN A 130 9.28 0.86 5.41
C GLN A 130 10.77 0.83 5.06
N ALA A 131 11.48 -0.23 5.42
CA ALA A 131 12.89 -0.41 5.07
C ALA A 131 13.10 -0.50 3.55
N LEU A 132 12.21 -1.18 2.82
CA LEU A 132 12.23 -1.24 1.36
C LEU A 132 12.06 0.15 0.74
N PHE A 133 11.10 0.92 1.26
CA PHE A 133 10.87 2.30 0.84
C PHE A 133 12.11 3.17 1.09
N ASP A 134 12.64 3.17 2.32
CA ASP A 134 13.77 4.01 2.70
C ASP A 134 15.05 3.69 1.93
N LYS A 135 15.25 2.41 1.58
CA LYS A 135 16.37 1.97 0.76
C LYS A 135 16.32 2.55 -0.66
N HIS A 136 15.14 2.62 -1.27
CA HIS A 136 15.00 2.96 -2.69
C HIS A 136 14.47 4.37 -2.97
N LYS A 137 13.97 5.12 -1.96
CA LYS A 137 13.41 6.46 -2.16
C LYS A 137 14.36 7.46 -2.81
N GLY A 138 15.68 7.33 -2.58
CA GLY A 138 16.67 8.20 -3.20
C GLY A 138 16.89 7.95 -4.69
N GLU A 139 16.75 6.69 -5.11
CA GLU A 139 16.97 6.26 -6.50
C GLU A 139 15.68 6.33 -7.34
N CYS A 140 14.57 5.89 -6.77
CA CYS A 140 13.30 5.71 -7.47
C CYS A 140 12.26 6.81 -7.21
N GLY A 141 12.49 7.64 -6.19
CA GLY A 141 11.56 8.68 -5.76
C GLY A 141 12.26 9.99 -5.45
N LYS A 142 11.93 10.59 -4.31
CA LYS A 142 12.60 11.79 -3.79
C LYS A 142 13.40 11.42 -2.53
N PRO A 143 14.64 11.90 -2.37
CA PRO A 143 15.47 11.58 -1.19
C PRO A 143 14.83 11.95 0.16
N ASP A 144 14.02 13.01 0.18
CA ASP A 144 13.31 13.53 1.35
C ASP A 144 11.90 12.94 1.53
N ALA A 145 11.47 12.05 0.64
CA ALA A 145 10.17 11.41 0.73
C ALA A 145 10.03 10.60 2.03
N LYS A 146 8.79 10.58 2.55
CA LYS A 146 8.41 9.82 3.74
C LYS A 146 7.17 9.01 3.42
N LEU A 147 7.24 7.71 3.70
CA LEU A 147 6.09 6.84 3.64
C LEU A 147 5.22 7.05 4.88
N GLU A 148 3.97 7.46 4.66
CA GLU A 148 2.96 7.58 5.70
C GLU A 148 2.09 6.32 5.68
N ILE A 149 2.27 5.46 6.68
CA ILE A 149 1.44 4.26 6.87
C ILE A 149 0.22 4.66 7.71
N TRP A 150 -0.94 4.71 7.05
CA TRP A 150 -2.25 5.04 7.60
C TRP A 150 -3.06 3.81 7.95
#